data_AF-A0A7Y2DHK5-F1
#
_entry.id   AF-A0A7Y2DHK5-F1
#
_cell.length_a   1.000
_cell.length_b   1.000
_cell.length_c   1.000
_cell.angle_alpha   90.00
_cell.angle_beta   90.00
_cell.angle_gamma   90.00
#
_symmetry.space_group_name_H-M   'P 1'
#
loop_
_entity.id
_entity.type
_entity.pdbx_description
1 polymer ?
#
loop_
_entity_poly.entity_id
_entity_poly.type
_entity_poly.pdbx_seq_one_letter_code
_entity_poly.pdbx_strand_id
1 'polypeptide(L)'
;FFWGFLAGFLEIVPYVGTTIGGILPVFYMLMVSDTLWQPLAVIGLYILVQQIEGNIISPNIMGPSIKINPMFIILGLFVGGIVWGISGMILALPILAVSKEIFRSFDATEPLSYLMENGLARKKDVFLERFDHEKHRILRLFFEKREEGE
;
A
#
# COMPACT_ATOMS: atom_id res chain seq x y z
N PHE A 1 -7.17 -17.32 23.59
CA PHE A 1 -6.71 -18.05 22.38
C PHE A 1 -7.64 -17.79 21.19
N PHE A 2 -8.91 -18.21 21.24
CA PHE A 2 -9.89 -18.03 20.15
C PHE A 2 -9.95 -16.60 19.59
N TRP A 3 -10.17 -15.60 20.45
CA TRP A 3 -10.28 -14.21 20.04
C TRP A 3 -9.03 -13.63 19.37
N GLY A 4 -7.84 -14.04 19.83
CA GLY A 4 -6.58 -13.61 19.21
C GLY A 4 -6.38 -14.21 17.82
N PHE A 5 -6.73 -15.49 17.65
CA PHE A 5 -6.71 -16.13 16.34
C PHE A 5 -7.71 -15.49 15.37
N LEU A 6 -8.94 -15.23 15.82
CA LEU A 6 -9.95 -14.60 15.00
C LEU A 6 -9.54 -13.18 14.58
N ALA A 7 -8.99 -12.39 15.50
CA ALA A 7 -8.50 -11.05 15.21
C ALA A 7 -7.41 -11.09 14.13
N GLY A 8 -6.40 -11.95 14.26
CA GLY A 8 -5.34 -12.10 13.27
C GLY A 8 -5.83 -12.63 11.92
N PHE A 9 -6.84 -13.51 11.91
CA PHE A 9 -7.45 -13.96 10.65
C PHE A 9 -8.22 -12.83 9.94
N LEU A 10 -8.97 -12.03 10.69
CA LEU A 10 -9.75 -10.93 10.11
C LEU A 10 -8.84 -9.78 9.62
N GLU A 11 -7.65 -9.63 10.19
CA GLU A 11 -6.65 -8.60 9.84
C GLU A 11 -6.14 -8.71 8.39
N ILE A 12 -6.43 -9.81 7.70
CA ILE A 12 -6.25 -9.94 6.24
C ILE A 12 -7.01 -8.83 5.50
N VAL A 13 -8.17 -8.40 6.01
CA VAL A 13 -8.93 -7.27 5.48
C VAL A 13 -8.58 -6.01 6.28
N PRO A 14 -7.86 -5.03 5.69
CA PRO A 14 -7.43 -3.83 6.38
C PRO A 14 -8.61 -3.09 7.02
N TYR A 15 -8.41 -2.56 8.23
CA TYR A 15 -9.37 -1.81 9.05
C TYR A 15 -10.61 -2.58 9.53
N VAL A 16 -11.19 -3.41 8.67
CA VAL A 16 -12.32 -4.29 9.01
C VAL A 16 -11.87 -5.31 10.05
N GLY A 17 -10.69 -5.89 9.85
CA GLY A 17 -10.14 -6.90 10.74
C GLY A 17 -9.84 -6.41 12.15
N THR A 18 -9.18 -5.27 12.25
CA THR A 18 -8.86 -4.63 13.54
C THR A 18 -10.12 -4.13 14.25
N THR A 19 -11.13 -3.67 13.51
CA THR A 19 -12.42 -3.23 14.07
C THR A 19 -13.23 -4.40 14.61
N ILE A 20 -13.51 -5.41 13.78
CA ILE A 20 -14.34 -6.56 14.16
C ILE A 20 -13.62 -7.43 15.20
N GLY A 21 -12.32 -7.66 15.01
CA GLY A 21 -11.47 -8.43 15.92
C GLY A 21 -11.40 -7.87 17.33
N GLY A 22 -11.62 -6.56 17.50
CA GLY A 22 -11.64 -5.89 18.81
C GLY A 22 -13.02 -5.74 19.43
N ILE A 23 -14.03 -5.46 18.59
CA ILE A 23 -15.40 -5.27 19.05
C ILE A 23 -15.98 -6.58 19.59
N LEU A 24 -15.82 -7.70 18.88
CA LEU A 24 -16.46 -8.96 19.27
C LEU A 24 -16.02 -9.49 20.66
N PRO A 25 -14.73 -9.53 21.02
CA PRO A 25 -14.31 -9.94 22.36
C PRO A 25 -14.84 -9.02 23.47
N VAL A 26 -14.90 -7.71 23.22
CA VAL A 26 -15.40 -6.72 24.17
C VAL A 26 -16.90 -6.94 24.40
N PHE A 27 -17.69 -7.10 23.35
CA PHE A 27 -19.12 -7.39 23.45
C PHE A 27 -19.39 -8.73 24.14
N TYR A 28 -18.62 -9.76 23.80
CA TYR A 28 -18.72 -11.06 24.46
C TYR A 28 -18.48 -10.93 25.97
N MET A 29 -17.43 -10.20 26.37
CA MET A 29 -17.12 -10.02 27.79
C MET A 29 -18.19 -9.21 28.51
N LEU A 30 -18.75 -8.17 27.86
CA LEU A 30 -19.86 -7.39 28.41
C LEU A 30 -21.11 -8.24 28.68
N MET A 31 -21.39 -9.24 27.85
CA MET A 31 -22.55 -10.12 28.02
C MET A 31 -22.36 -11.20 29.08
N VAL A 32 -21.13 -11.69 29.26
CA VAL A 32 -20.85 -12.86 30.11
C VAL A 32 -20.34 -12.45 31.50
N SER A 33 -19.76 -11.26 31.66
CA SER A 33 -19.23 -10.83 32.94
C SER A 33 -20.31 -10.27 33.86
N ASP A 34 -20.28 -10.67 35.14
CA ASP A 34 -21.09 -10.06 36.20
C ASP A 34 -20.52 -8.72 36.70
N THR A 35 -19.33 -8.32 36.22
CA THR A 35 -18.60 -7.14 36.71
C THR A 35 -17.94 -6.35 35.59
N LEU A 36 -18.08 -5.02 35.62
CA LEU A 36 -17.56 -4.10 34.58
C LEU A 36 -16.02 -4.05 34.48
N TRP A 37 -15.30 -4.51 35.51
CA TRP A 37 -13.84 -4.56 35.49
C TRP A 37 -13.29 -5.40 34.33
N GLN A 38 -13.91 -6.55 34.05
CA GLN A 38 -13.36 -7.49 33.08
C GLN A 38 -13.49 -6.99 31.63
N PRO A 39 -14.64 -6.46 31.17
CA PRO A 39 -14.74 -5.82 29.86
C PRO A 39 -13.78 -4.62 29.69
N LEU A 40 -13.62 -3.80 30.73
CA LEU A 40 -12.68 -2.68 30.70
C LEU A 40 -11.23 -3.15 30.54
N ALA A 41 -10.86 -4.24 31.22
CA ALA A 41 -9.54 -4.86 31.05
C ALA A 41 -9.32 -5.38 29.62
N VAL A 42 -10.34 -5.97 28.99
CA VAL A 42 -10.28 -6.41 27.57
C VAL A 42 -10.09 -5.23 26.63
N ILE A 43 -10.84 -4.12 26.84
CA ILE A 43 -10.66 -2.89 26.06
C ILE A 43 -9.24 -2.35 26.21
N GLY A 44 -8.75 -2.24 27.46
CA GLY A 44 -7.41 -1.74 27.73
C GLY A 44 -6.31 -2.59 27.08
N LEU A 45 -6.44 -3.92 27.16
CA LEU A 45 -5.53 -4.85 26.50
C LEU A 45 -5.57 -4.68 24.98
N TYR A 46 -6.75 -4.57 24.38
CA TYR A 46 -6.88 -4.41 22.93
C TYR A 46 -6.27 -3.10 22.44
N ILE A 47 -6.52 -1.99 23.14
CA ILE A 47 -5.89 -0.70 22.83
C ILE A 47 -4.38 -0.81 22.91
N LEU A 48 -3.83 -1.44 23.96
CA LEU A 48 -2.39 -1.64 24.09
C LEU A 48 -1.82 -2.43 22.91
N VAL A 49 -2.48 -3.52 22.51
CA VAL A 49 -2.07 -4.34 21.37
C VAL A 49 -2.10 -3.53 20.08
N GLN A 50 -3.18 -2.79 19.81
CA GLN A 50 -3.31 -1.94 18.61
C GLN A 50 -2.26 -0.82 18.58
N GLN A 51 -1.91 -0.24 19.74
CA GLN A 51 -0.87 0.76 19.82
C GLN A 51 0.52 0.17 19.52
N ILE A 52 0.82 -1.03 20.01
CA ILE A 52 2.08 -1.72 19.72
C ILE A 52 2.12 -2.12 18.23
N GLU A 53 1.02 -2.66 17.72
CA GLU A 53 0.90 -3.06 16.32
C GLU A 53 1.13 -1.86 15.39
N GLY A 54 0.30 -0.83 15.50
CA GLY A 54 0.32 0.30 14.57
C GLY A 54 1.55 1.19 14.68
N ASN A 55 2.14 1.34 15.87
CA ASN A 55 3.27 2.26 16.09
C ASN A 55 4.64 1.60 16.11
N ILE A 56 4.74 0.28 16.31
CA ILE A 56 6.02 -0.42 16.42
C ILE A 56 6.12 -1.54 15.40
N ILE A 57 5.14 -2.46 15.38
CA ILE A 57 5.22 -3.66 14.54
C ILE A 57 5.06 -3.29 13.07
N SER A 58 3.95 -2.64 12.70
CA SER A 58 3.64 -2.20 11.34
C SER A 58 4.78 -1.39 10.71
N PRO A 59 5.32 -0.31 11.31
CA PRO A 59 6.41 0.45 10.68
C PRO A 59 7.72 -0.34 10.57
N ASN A 60 8.05 -1.19 11.54
CA ASN A 60 9.29 -1.98 11.48
C ASN A 60 9.22 -3.10 10.42
N ILE A 61 8.04 -3.66 10.17
CA ILE A 61 7.84 -4.73 9.18
C ILE A 61 7.57 -4.15 7.78
N MET A 62 6.70 -3.14 7.70
CA MET A 62 6.20 -2.58 6.43
C MET A 62 7.00 -1.38 5.92
N GLY A 63 7.82 -0.74 6.75
CA GLY A 63 8.60 0.46 6.40
C GLY A 63 9.41 0.36 5.10
N PRO A 64 10.03 -0.78 4.76
CA PRO A 64 10.75 -0.95 3.49
C PRO A 64 9.85 -1.11 2.25
N SER A 65 8.58 -1.49 2.42
CA SER A 65 7.70 -2.00 1.37
C SER A 65 6.80 -0.93 0.74
N ILE A 66 6.48 0.16 1.46
CA ILE A 66 5.65 1.26 0.96
C ILE A 66 6.52 2.33 0.28
N LYS A 67 7.30 1.91 -0.71
CA LYS A 67 8.09 2.81 -1.56
C LYS A 67 7.29 3.24 -2.79
N ILE A 68 6.12 3.83 -2.57
CA ILE A 68 5.26 4.35 -3.65
C ILE A 68 5.29 5.87 -3.64
N ASN A 69 5.56 6.48 -4.80
CA ASN A 69 5.54 7.92 -5.00
C ASN A 69 4.22 8.55 -4.52
N PRO A 70 4.26 9.58 -3.64
CA PRO A 70 3.06 10.26 -3.13
C PRO A 70 2.06 10.67 -4.20
N MET A 71 2.53 11.02 -5.40
CA MET A 71 1.66 11.36 -6.52
C MET A 71 0.71 10.21 -6.88
N PHE A 72 1.22 8.98 -6.98
CA PHE A 72 0.41 7.80 -7.30
C PHE A 72 -0.54 7.43 -6.15
N ILE A 73 -0.14 7.67 -4.91
CA ILE A 73 -1.00 7.49 -3.74
C ILE A 73 -2.21 8.42 -3.83
N ILE A 74 -1.98 9.71 -4.09
CA ILE A 74 -3.05 10.71 -4.25
C ILE A 74 -3.96 10.30 -5.41
N LEU A 75 -3.41 9.95 -6.57
CA LEU A 75 -4.20 9.51 -7.73
C LEU A 75 -5.03 8.27 -7.42
N GLY A 76 -4.46 7.27 -6.77
CA GLY A 76 -5.19 6.06 -6.37
C GLY A 76 -6.30 6.36 -5.37
N LEU A 77 -6.09 7.29 -4.43
CA LEU A 77 -7.14 7.75 -3.51
C LEU A 77 -8.28 8.44 -4.27
N PHE A 78 -7.98 9.31 -5.24
CA PHE A 78 -9.01 9.95 -6.07
C PHE A 78 -9.79 8.93 -6.89
N VAL A 79 -9.09 8.02 -7.57
CA VAL A 79 -9.73 6.99 -8.40
C VAL A 79 -10.57 6.05 -7.53
N GLY A 80 -10.02 5.56 -6.42
CA GLY A 80 -10.75 4.73 -5.46
C GLY A 80 -11.97 5.44 -4.89
N GLY A 81 -11.83 6.73 -4.55
CA GLY A 81 -12.91 7.58 -4.10
C GLY A 81 -14.05 7.73 -5.11
N ILE A 82 -13.73 7.85 -6.41
CA ILE A 82 -14.74 7.95 -7.46
C ILE A 82 -15.43 6.59 -7.70
N VAL A 83 -14.65 5.50 -7.72
CA VAL A 83 -15.18 4.15 -8.03
C VAL A 83 -16.06 3.60 -6.92
N TRP A 84 -15.63 3.76 -5.65
CA TRP A 84 -16.29 3.11 -4.52
C TRP A 84 -16.35 3.97 -3.25
N GLY A 85 -16.19 5.29 -3.38
CA GLY A 85 -16.25 6.21 -2.25
C GLY A 85 -15.16 5.93 -1.21
N ILE A 86 -15.52 6.07 0.06
CA ILE A 86 -14.61 5.90 1.20
C ILE A 86 -13.97 4.50 1.21
N SER A 87 -14.73 3.45 0.88
CA SER A 87 -14.23 2.08 0.81
C SER A 87 -13.13 1.94 -0.25
N GLY A 88 -13.29 2.58 -1.41
CA GLY A 88 -12.25 2.59 -2.45
C GLY A 88 -11.01 3.38 -2.05
N MET A 89 -11.16 4.46 -1.27
CA MET A 89 -10.03 5.20 -0.71
C MET A 89 -9.23 4.35 0.29
N ILE A 90 -9.93 3.61 1.15
CA ILE A 90 -9.32 2.70 2.13
C ILE A 90 -8.46 1.62 1.43
N LEU A 91 -8.96 1.07 0.33
CA LEU A 91 -8.29 0.01 -0.42
C LEU A 91 -7.25 0.52 -1.42
N ALA A 92 -7.15 1.83 -1.65
CA ALA A 92 -6.27 2.40 -2.66
C ALA A 92 -4.81 2.02 -2.44
N LEU A 93 -4.31 2.10 -1.20
CA LEU A 93 -2.90 1.86 -0.89
C LEU A 93 -2.49 0.39 -1.10
N PRO A 94 -3.23 -0.62 -0.59
CA PRO A 94 -2.98 -2.02 -0.92
C PRO A 94 -3.05 -2.31 -2.43
N ILE A 95 -4.07 -1.79 -3.12
CA ILE A 95 -4.24 -2.01 -4.56
C ILE A 95 -3.05 -1.43 -5.34
N LEU A 96 -2.61 -0.22 -5.00
CA LEU A 96 -1.43 0.40 -5.62
C LEU A 96 -0.15 -0.41 -5.36
N ALA A 97 0.03 -0.94 -4.16
CA ALA A 97 1.19 -1.77 -3.82
C ALA A 97 1.23 -3.06 -4.64
N VAL A 98 0.11 -3.77 -4.73
CA VAL A 98 -0.02 -4.97 -5.56
C VAL A 98 0.17 -4.64 -7.04
N SER A 99 -0.43 -3.54 -7.52
CA SER A 99 -0.30 -3.11 -8.92
C SER A 99 1.14 -2.80 -9.30
N LYS A 100 1.89 -2.10 -8.42
CA LYS A 100 3.32 -1.83 -8.61
C LYS A 100 4.11 -3.12 -8.75
N GLU A 101 3.85 -4.11 -7.90
CA GLU A 101 4.55 -5.40 -7.92
C GLU A 101 4.22 -6.21 -9.18
N ILE A 102 2.95 -6.22 -9.59
CA ILE A 102 2.51 -6.82 -10.84
C ILE A 102 3.24 -6.17 -12.02
N PHE A 103 3.27 -4.83 -12.09
CA PHE A 103 3.97 -4.12 -13.16
C PHE A 103 5.47 -4.41 -13.19
N ARG A 104 6.09 -4.66 -12.04
CA ARG A 104 7.50 -5.06 -11.94
C ARG A 104 7.76 -6.44 -12.53
N SER A 105 6.77 -7.32 -12.51
CA SER A 105 6.92 -8.72 -12.95
C SER A 105 6.92 -8.88 -14.47
N PHE A 106 6.51 -7.88 -15.25
CA PHE A 106 6.47 -7.95 -16.71
C PHE A 106 7.38 -6.87 -17.33
N ASP A 107 8.26 -7.27 -18.25
CA ASP A 107 9.24 -6.37 -18.89
C ASP A 107 8.58 -5.16 -19.58
N ALA A 108 7.40 -5.37 -20.19
CA ALA A 108 6.66 -4.30 -20.88
C ALA A 108 6.11 -3.22 -19.93
N THR A 109 5.80 -3.57 -18.68
CA THR A 109 5.24 -2.64 -17.67
C THR A 109 6.25 -2.25 -16.60
N GLU A 110 7.45 -2.83 -16.64
CA GLU A 110 8.53 -2.55 -15.69
C GLU A 110 8.83 -1.04 -15.58
N PRO A 111 8.89 -0.25 -16.67
CA PRO A 111 9.11 1.20 -16.58
C PRO A 111 8.07 1.91 -15.72
N LEU A 112 6.81 1.48 -15.77
CA LEU A 112 5.72 2.06 -14.99
C LEU A 112 5.90 1.78 -13.49
N SER A 113 6.34 0.58 -13.13
CA SER A 113 6.66 0.23 -11.74
C SER A 113 7.80 1.10 -11.18
N TYR A 114 8.81 1.41 -12.00
CA TYR A 114 9.86 2.36 -11.64
C TYR A 114 9.31 3.77 -11.40
N LEU A 115 8.38 4.25 -12.24
CA LEU A 115 7.75 5.56 -12.05
C LEU A 115 6.93 5.66 -10.76
N MET A 116 6.30 4.54 -10.39
CA MET A 116 5.55 4.42 -9.14
C MET A 116 6.46 4.34 -7.92
N GLU A 117 7.76 4.06 -8.07
CA GLU A 117 8.68 3.92 -6.95
C GLU A 117 9.13 5.27 -6.36
N ASN A 118 9.20 5.34 -5.03
CA ASN A 118 9.82 6.48 -4.34
C ASN A 118 11.32 6.54 -4.64
N GLY A 119 11.79 7.67 -5.17
CA GLY A 119 13.23 7.90 -5.37
C GLY A 119 13.75 7.68 -6.79
N LEU A 120 12.92 7.87 -7.82
CA LEU A 120 13.35 7.97 -9.23
C LEU A 120 14.63 8.81 -9.41
N ALA A 121 14.75 9.93 -8.69
CA ALA A 121 15.93 10.80 -8.73
C ALA A 121 17.23 10.10 -8.30
N ARG A 122 17.16 9.07 -7.44
CA ARG A 122 18.32 8.30 -6.97
C ARG A 122 18.67 7.13 -7.90
N LYS A 123 17.72 6.65 -8.70
CA LYS A 123 17.91 5.57 -9.69
C LYS A 123 17.89 6.07 -11.14
N LYS A 124 18.00 7.39 -11.37
CA LYS A 124 17.88 7.99 -12.70
C LYS A 124 18.87 7.35 -13.69
N ASP A 125 20.09 7.11 -13.24
CA ASP A 125 21.16 6.54 -14.06
C ASP A 125 20.83 5.09 -14.45
N VAL A 126 20.31 4.28 -13.52
CA VAL A 126 19.87 2.90 -13.77
C VAL A 126 18.67 2.84 -14.71
N PHE A 127 17.72 3.76 -14.57
CA PHE A 127 16.55 3.82 -15.45
C PHE A 127 16.95 4.20 -16.87
N LEU A 128 17.79 5.23 -17.02
CA LEU A 128 18.28 5.67 -18.33
C LEU A 128 19.16 4.58 -18.97
N GLU A 129 20.08 3.95 -18.24
CA GLU A 129 20.91 2.87 -18.78
C GLU A 129 20.10 1.68 -19.28
N ARG A 130 19.01 1.33 -18.59
CA ARG A 130 18.19 0.16 -18.91
C ARG A 130 17.12 0.40 -19.97
N PHE A 131 16.59 1.61 -20.07
CA PHE A 131 15.43 1.92 -20.92
C PHE A 131 15.69 3.00 -21.99
N ASP A 132 16.78 3.77 -21.90
CA ASP A 132 17.17 4.76 -22.93
C ASP A 132 17.95 4.06 -24.06
N HIS A 133 17.27 3.19 -24.80
CA HIS A 133 17.83 2.65 -26.04
C HIS A 133 17.77 3.70 -27.14
N GLU A 134 18.95 4.10 -27.63
CA GLU A 134 19.17 5.13 -28.64
C GLU A 134 18.35 4.93 -29.94
N LYS A 135 17.96 3.69 -30.25
CA LYS A 135 17.10 3.31 -31.39
C LYS A 135 15.68 3.91 -31.34
N HIS A 136 15.18 4.30 -30.16
CA HIS A 136 13.81 4.83 -29.98
C HIS A 136 13.75 6.32 -29.63
N ARG A 137 14.88 7.04 -29.71
CA ARG A 137 14.90 8.50 -29.48
C ARG A 137 14.13 9.22 -30.58
N ILE A 138 12.93 9.71 -30.23
CA ILE A 138 12.04 10.51 -31.10
C ILE A 138 12.79 11.71 -31.72
N LEU A 139 13.81 12.22 -31.03
CA LEU A 139 14.68 13.29 -31.54
C LEU A 139 15.39 12.93 -32.86
N ARG A 140 15.70 11.65 -33.16
CA ARG A 140 16.28 11.27 -34.47
C ARG A 140 15.36 11.63 -35.63
N LEU A 141 14.04 11.49 -35.47
CA LEU A 141 13.05 11.83 -36.51
C LEU A 141 13.10 13.30 -36.93
N PHE A 142 13.55 14.19 -36.05
CA PHE A 142 13.69 15.62 -36.36
C PHE A 142 15.07 15.99 -36.95
N PHE A 143 16.11 15.19 -36.68
CA PHE A 143 17.48 15.49 -37.09
C PHE A 143 17.96 14.72 -38.33
N GLU A 144 17.32 13.60 -38.69
CA GLU A 144 17.71 12.78 -39.86
C GLU A 144 17.38 13.45 -41.20
N LYS A 145 16.49 14.47 -41.22
CA LYS A 145 16.02 15.09 -42.46
C LYS A 145 16.82 16.31 -42.94
N ARG A 146 18.00 16.59 -42.37
CA ARG A 146 18.84 17.75 -42.76
C ARG A 146 20.12 17.42 -43.52
N GLU A 147 20.46 16.14 -43.70
CA GLU A 147 21.70 15.75 -44.39
C GLU A 147 21.50 15.14 -45.81
N GLU A 148 20.26 14.92 -46.27
CA GLU A 148 19.99 14.39 -47.63
C GLU A 148 19.75 15.48 -48.70
N GLY A 149 20.22 16.71 -48.47
CA GLY A 149 19.93 17.87 -49.31
C GLY A 149 21.15 18.61 -49.88
N GLU A 150 22.30 17.95 -50.02
CA GLU A 150 23.41 18.40 -50.88
C GLU A 150 23.31 17.79 -52.28
#